data_AF-A0A5C7VKD1-F1
#
_entry.id   AF-A0A5C7VKD1-F1
#
_cell.length_a   1.000
_cell.length_b   1.000
_cell.length_c   1.000
_cell.angle_alpha   90.00
_cell.angle_beta   90.00
_cell.angle_gamma   90.00
#
_symmetry.space_group_name_H-M   'P 1'
#
loop_
_entity.id
_entity.type
_entity.pdbx_description
1 polymer ?
#
loop_
_entity_poly.entity_id
_entity_poly.type
_entity_poly.pdbx_seq_one_letter_code
_entity_poly.pdbx_strand_id
1 'polypeptide(L)'
;MIILLISFGINAVAHEGEPNMGFAWREGAIEIDIRKQGTKLGDLSAFIIRFTDSIAPYRMGDAGFTGIEFDQGGIFGYQAETHLMKWSSEQSQWLAEGFSEQIIISRLSDEKRISASEGKGIQGFIENLTNTSTFESHPIFKIQKPDGQAPEDGAYMVIITVLGVDATGENILYQPSQPFALVFHINAKGNFNGLALSEALDVPPALKLNNYNRMDALFNWAEENYSRYFPHAVKSRFIEGYYARCYNNGTCLGSLDGKIYTLGGELGGLSDHGAIETFYQAAGL
;
A
#
# COMPACT_ATOMS: atom_id res chain seq x y z
N MET A 1 54.43 -2.90 31.92
CA MET A 1 53.63 -3.15 30.71
C MET A 1 52.17 -3.07 31.14
N ILE A 2 51.51 -1.95 30.89
CA ILE A 2 50.12 -1.70 31.28
C ILE A 2 49.25 -2.17 30.10
N ILE A 3 48.40 -3.17 30.34
CA ILE A 3 47.43 -3.65 29.36
C ILE A 3 46.22 -2.71 29.43
N LEU A 4 46.07 -1.89 28.38
CA LEU A 4 44.92 -1.03 28.16
C LEU A 4 43.79 -1.89 27.57
N LEU A 5 42.81 -2.27 28.39
CA LEU A 5 41.56 -2.87 27.92
C LEU A 5 40.69 -1.76 27.29
N ILE A 6 40.76 -1.66 25.96
CA ILE A 6 39.81 -0.85 25.19
C ILE A 6 38.54 -1.70 25.03
N SER A 7 37.55 -1.46 25.88
CA SER A 7 36.19 -1.95 25.68
C SER A 7 35.55 -1.15 24.54
N PHE A 8 35.54 -1.73 23.33
CA PHE A 8 34.64 -1.31 22.27
C PHE A 8 33.23 -1.71 22.66
N GLY A 9 32.54 -0.84 23.38
CA GLY A 9 31.09 -0.89 23.48
C GLY A 9 30.53 -0.56 22.10
N ILE A 10 30.20 -1.58 21.31
CA ILE A 10 29.32 -1.42 20.18
C ILE A 10 27.94 -1.21 20.78
N ASN A 11 27.59 0.04 21.06
CA ASN A 11 26.19 0.40 21.26
C ASN A 11 25.51 0.18 19.91
N ALA A 12 24.96 -1.01 19.72
CA ALA A 12 23.84 -1.19 18.81
C ALA A 12 22.69 -0.39 19.43
N VAL A 13 22.67 0.91 19.12
CA VAL A 13 21.46 1.71 19.30
C VAL A 13 20.51 1.13 18.27
N ALA A 14 19.58 0.28 18.73
CA ALA A 14 18.37 0.07 17.98
C ALA A 14 17.83 1.47 17.66
N HIS A 15 17.58 1.76 16.38
CA HIS A 15 17.02 3.01 15.91
C HIS A 15 15.65 3.23 16.58
N GLU A 16 15.65 3.79 17.79
CA GLU A 16 14.45 4.08 18.58
C GLU A 16 13.65 5.17 17.85
N GLY A 17 12.63 4.77 17.09
CA GLY A 17 11.64 5.70 16.52
C GLY A 17 11.18 5.41 15.09
N GLU A 18 11.80 4.46 14.39
CA GLU A 18 11.53 4.17 12.97
C GLU A 18 10.78 2.85 12.78
N PRO A 19 9.71 2.81 11.96
CA PRO A 19 8.93 1.59 11.78
C PRO A 19 9.68 0.60 10.89
N ASN A 20 9.92 -0.59 11.44
CA ASN A 20 10.30 -1.79 10.69
C ASN A 20 9.05 -2.67 10.55
N MET A 21 8.24 -2.36 9.54
CA MET A 21 6.92 -2.93 9.32
C MET A 21 7.04 -4.44 9.11
N GLY A 22 6.46 -5.22 10.03
CA GLY A 22 6.56 -6.68 10.01
C GLY A 22 5.37 -7.34 9.31
N PHE A 23 5.67 -8.31 8.44
CA PHE A 23 4.70 -9.10 7.69
C PHE A 23 5.00 -10.60 7.80
N ALA A 24 3.96 -11.42 7.82
CA ALA A 24 4.09 -12.88 7.75
C ALA A 24 3.13 -13.45 6.71
N TRP A 25 3.57 -14.44 5.95
CA TRP A 25 2.67 -15.24 5.11
C TRP A 25 2.16 -16.45 5.90
N ARG A 26 0.87 -16.48 6.21
CA ARG A 26 0.24 -17.58 6.96
C ARG A 26 -1.17 -17.85 6.47
N GLU A 27 -1.52 -19.12 6.39
CA GLU A 27 -2.88 -19.57 6.08
C GLU A 27 -3.48 -18.94 4.80
N GLY A 28 -2.64 -18.62 3.80
CA GLY A 28 -3.09 -18.02 2.55
C GLY A 28 -3.27 -16.50 2.60
N ALA A 29 -2.86 -15.83 3.68
CA ALA A 29 -2.95 -14.39 3.86
C ALA A 29 -1.64 -13.76 4.32
N ILE A 30 -1.45 -12.48 4.00
CA ILE A 30 -0.37 -11.68 4.56
C ILE A 30 -0.88 -11.03 5.86
N GLU A 31 -0.36 -11.49 6.99
CA GLU A 31 -0.52 -10.81 8.27
C GLU A 31 0.30 -9.52 8.28
N ILE A 32 -0.30 -8.43 8.74
CA ILE A 32 0.34 -7.12 8.90
C ILE A 32 0.66 -6.85 10.37
N ASP A 33 1.69 -6.04 10.60
CA ASP A 33 2.09 -5.57 11.93
C ASP A 33 2.40 -6.68 12.95
N ILE A 34 3.05 -7.76 12.52
CA ILE A 34 3.43 -8.87 13.41
C ILE A 34 4.40 -8.44 14.53
N ARG A 35 5.04 -7.27 14.35
CA ARG A 35 5.95 -6.65 15.32
C ARG A 35 5.25 -5.65 16.25
N LYS A 36 3.96 -5.36 16.06
CA LYS A 36 3.14 -4.45 16.87
C LYS A 36 3.74 -3.04 16.98
N GLN A 37 4.24 -2.52 15.86
CA GLN A 37 4.78 -1.17 15.74
C GLN A 37 3.77 -0.18 15.16
N GLY A 38 2.69 -0.66 14.56
CA GLY A 38 1.59 0.15 14.07
C GLY A 38 0.83 0.83 15.20
N THR A 39 0.35 2.04 14.93
CA THR A 39 -0.66 2.73 15.74
C THR A 39 -2.03 2.54 15.10
N LYS A 40 -3.10 2.52 15.89
CA LYS A 40 -4.47 2.38 15.36
C LYS A 40 -4.91 3.65 14.64
N LEU A 41 -5.52 3.51 13.46
CA LEU A 41 -6.20 4.57 12.72
C LEU A 41 -7.55 4.03 12.23
N GLY A 42 -8.62 4.23 13.01
CA GLY A 42 -9.88 3.54 12.77
C GLY A 42 -9.68 2.02 12.82
N ASP A 43 -10.03 1.33 11.73
CA ASP A 43 -9.82 -0.13 11.58
C ASP A 43 -8.47 -0.49 10.94
N LEU A 44 -7.64 0.50 10.59
CA LEU A 44 -6.36 0.30 9.95
C LEU A 44 -5.21 0.34 10.97
N SER A 45 -4.13 -0.38 10.68
CA SER A 45 -2.82 -0.11 11.26
C SER A 45 -2.17 1.05 10.51
N ALA A 46 -1.54 1.97 11.24
CA ALA A 46 -0.81 3.11 10.70
C ALA A 46 0.65 3.08 11.15
N PHE A 47 1.57 3.10 10.20
CA PHE A 47 3.01 3.19 10.45
C PHE A 47 3.50 4.61 10.22
N ILE A 48 4.09 5.20 11.26
CA ILE A 48 4.50 6.60 11.26
C ILE A 48 5.96 6.70 10.79
N ILE A 49 6.16 7.27 9.61
CA ILE A 49 7.46 7.56 9.01
C ILE A 49 7.78 9.03 9.29
N ARG A 50 8.75 9.28 10.16
CA ARG A 50 9.11 10.63 10.59
C ARG A 50 10.21 11.20 9.69
N PHE A 51 10.02 12.43 9.24
CA PHE A 51 11.07 13.20 8.57
C PHE A 51 11.65 14.19 9.56
N THR A 52 12.84 13.87 10.07
CA THR A 52 13.61 14.72 10.99
C THR A 52 14.71 15.52 10.27
N ASP A 53 14.94 15.25 8.99
CA ASP A 53 15.93 15.94 8.17
C ASP A 53 15.62 17.43 8.02
N SER A 54 16.67 18.25 8.07
CA SER A 54 16.58 19.71 7.93
C SER A 54 16.77 20.22 6.49
N ILE A 55 17.07 19.34 5.53
CA ILE A 55 17.39 19.72 4.14
C ILE A 55 16.40 19.04 3.18
N ALA A 56 15.73 19.85 2.35
CA ALA A 56 14.80 19.36 1.34
C ALA A 56 15.52 18.81 0.08
N PRO A 57 14.99 17.78 -0.59
CA PRO A 57 13.79 17.02 -0.21
C PRO A 57 14.04 16.16 1.02
N TYR A 58 13.06 16.06 1.93
CA TYR A 58 13.21 15.26 3.14
C TYR A 58 13.22 13.78 2.77
N ARG A 59 14.15 13.02 3.35
CA ARG A 59 14.35 11.61 3.07
C ARG A 59 14.28 10.80 4.35
N MET A 60 13.85 9.56 4.23
CA MET A 60 13.88 8.57 5.29
C MET A 60 14.25 7.22 4.65
N GLY A 61 15.40 6.67 5.03
CA GLY A 61 15.92 5.41 4.50
C GLY A 61 15.87 4.25 5.50
N ASP A 62 15.58 4.53 6.77
CA ASP A 62 15.71 3.51 7.82
C ASP A 62 14.38 2.79 8.09
N ALA A 63 13.24 3.44 7.81
CA ALA A 63 11.94 2.78 7.79
C ALA A 63 11.91 1.65 6.74
N GLY A 64 11.42 0.47 7.14
CA GLY A 64 11.60 -0.74 6.34
C GLY A 64 10.42 -1.70 6.37
N PHE A 65 10.50 -2.70 5.51
CA PHE A 65 9.60 -3.84 5.43
C PHE A 65 10.38 -5.11 5.81
N THR A 66 9.87 -5.87 6.77
CA THR A 66 10.38 -7.20 7.10
C THR A 66 9.33 -8.26 6.87
N GLY A 67 9.70 -9.33 6.20
CA GLY A 67 8.80 -10.45 5.91
C GLY A 67 9.37 -11.77 6.38
N ILE A 68 8.50 -12.67 6.84
CA ILE A 68 8.82 -14.06 7.20
C ILE A 68 7.85 -15.04 6.52
N GLU A 69 8.31 -16.27 6.35
CA GLU A 69 7.48 -17.42 5.92
C GLU A 69 6.94 -17.35 4.49
N PHE A 70 7.51 -16.50 3.63
CA PHE A 70 7.14 -16.41 2.21
C PHE A 70 7.76 -17.57 1.40
N ASP A 71 6.94 -18.45 0.84
CA ASP A 71 7.34 -19.78 0.35
C ASP A 71 7.13 -20.04 -1.16
N GLN A 72 6.56 -19.08 -1.90
CA GLN A 72 6.22 -19.21 -3.32
C GLN A 72 7.20 -18.50 -4.28
N GLY A 73 8.19 -17.77 -3.75
CA GLY A 73 9.07 -16.93 -4.57
C GLY A 73 8.36 -15.71 -5.18
N GLY A 74 8.94 -15.12 -6.23
CA GLY A 74 8.34 -13.98 -6.97
C GLY A 74 8.82 -12.60 -6.48
N ILE A 75 7.97 -11.59 -6.63
CA ILE A 75 8.23 -10.20 -6.24
C ILE A 75 7.28 -9.83 -5.13
N PHE A 76 7.81 -9.40 -3.99
CA PHE A 76 7.04 -8.73 -2.95
C PHE A 76 7.00 -7.23 -3.24
N GLY A 77 5.80 -6.66 -3.19
CA GLY A 77 5.58 -5.26 -3.53
C GLY A 77 4.41 -4.68 -2.74
N TYR A 78 4.07 -3.44 -3.09
CA TYR A 78 2.89 -2.77 -2.59
C TYR A 78 2.03 -2.25 -3.73
N GLN A 79 0.77 -2.00 -3.44
CA GLN A 79 -0.15 -1.23 -4.26
C GLN A 79 -0.69 -0.06 -3.45
N ALA A 80 -0.70 1.13 -4.04
CA ALA A 80 -1.32 2.30 -3.44
C ALA A 80 -2.85 2.25 -3.63
N GLU A 81 -3.59 2.20 -2.54
CA GLU A 81 -5.05 2.16 -2.54
C GLU A 81 -5.67 3.56 -2.64
N THR A 82 -4.88 4.59 -2.31
CA THR A 82 -5.30 5.99 -2.34
C THR A 82 -4.30 6.88 -3.08
N HIS A 83 -4.78 8.05 -3.49
CA HIS A 83 -3.91 9.20 -3.67
C HIS A 83 -3.29 9.62 -2.33
N LEU A 84 -2.30 10.52 -2.38
CA LEU A 84 -1.79 11.16 -1.19
C LEU A 84 -2.90 12.01 -0.56
N MET A 85 -3.01 11.96 0.76
CA MET A 85 -3.87 12.86 1.54
C MET A 85 -3.01 13.71 2.48
N LYS A 86 -3.50 14.89 2.83
CA LYS A 86 -2.87 15.81 3.79
C LYS A 86 -3.81 16.13 4.93
N TRP A 87 -3.35 16.04 6.17
CA TRP A 87 -4.13 16.49 7.33
C TRP A 87 -4.28 18.02 7.32
N SER A 88 -5.51 18.49 7.50
CA SER A 88 -5.82 19.89 7.76
C SER A 88 -6.21 20.09 9.21
N SER A 89 -5.35 20.76 9.99
CA SER A 89 -5.68 21.13 11.37
C SER A 89 -6.85 22.12 11.44
N GLU A 90 -7.03 22.99 10.42
CA GLU A 90 -8.12 23.97 10.36
C GLU A 90 -9.49 23.30 10.20
N GLN A 91 -9.56 22.28 9.34
CA GLN A 91 -10.81 21.59 9.01
C GLN A 91 -10.99 20.29 9.81
N SER A 92 -9.98 19.89 10.60
CA SER A 92 -9.91 18.63 11.34
C SER A 92 -10.25 17.41 10.46
N GLN A 93 -9.71 17.39 9.24
CA GLN A 93 -9.96 16.31 8.28
C GLN A 93 -8.77 16.06 7.36
N TRP A 94 -8.76 14.87 6.74
CA TRP A 94 -7.83 14.49 5.69
C TRP A 94 -8.30 15.05 4.34
N LEU A 95 -7.52 15.97 3.77
CA LEU A 95 -7.74 16.56 2.46
C LEU A 95 -7.24 15.64 1.35
N ALA A 96 -8.03 15.48 0.30
CA ALA A 96 -7.63 14.79 -0.94
C ALA A 96 -7.05 15.75 -1.99
N GLU A 97 -7.20 17.06 -1.82
CA GLU A 97 -6.77 18.08 -2.77
C GLU A 97 -6.35 19.38 -2.06
N GLY A 98 -5.90 20.38 -2.83
CA GLY A 98 -5.52 21.69 -2.30
C GLY A 98 -4.09 21.79 -1.75
N PHE A 99 -3.25 20.80 -2.04
CA PHE A 99 -1.83 20.78 -1.69
C PHE A 99 -1.00 20.17 -2.82
N SER A 100 0.32 20.46 -2.84
CA SER A 100 1.20 20.09 -3.96
C SER A 100 2.28 19.08 -3.60
N GLU A 101 2.39 18.69 -2.32
CA GLU A 101 3.34 17.67 -1.90
C GLU A 101 3.12 16.35 -2.63
N GLN A 102 4.22 15.62 -2.81
CA GLN A 102 4.25 14.28 -3.38
C GLN A 102 5.17 13.41 -2.55
N ILE A 103 4.74 12.17 -2.35
CA ILE A 103 5.54 11.09 -1.80
C ILE A 103 6.21 10.34 -2.94
N ILE A 104 7.47 10.03 -2.74
CA ILE A 104 8.23 9.16 -3.61
C ILE A 104 8.74 8.01 -2.77
N ILE A 105 8.42 6.78 -3.20
CA ILE A 105 8.90 5.55 -2.61
C ILE A 105 9.85 4.91 -3.62
N SER A 106 11.10 4.75 -3.23
CA SER A 106 12.18 4.28 -4.10
C SER A 106 12.84 3.03 -3.55
N ARG A 107 13.03 2.01 -4.37
CA ARG A 107 13.82 0.82 -4.03
C ARG A 107 14.56 0.32 -5.26
N LEU A 108 15.88 0.18 -5.16
CA LEU A 108 16.75 -0.13 -6.29
C LEU A 108 16.53 0.88 -7.43
N SER A 109 16.15 0.41 -8.63
CA SER A 109 15.83 1.24 -9.79
C SER A 109 14.33 1.60 -9.89
N ASP A 110 13.49 1.07 -9.01
CA ASP A 110 12.05 1.35 -9.02
C ASP A 110 11.76 2.61 -8.19
N GLU A 111 11.08 3.58 -8.81
CA GLU A 111 10.63 4.81 -8.16
C GLU A 111 9.14 5.01 -8.48
N LYS A 112 8.32 5.15 -7.43
CA LYS A 112 6.89 5.47 -7.57
C LYS A 112 6.58 6.79 -6.91
N ARG A 113 5.73 7.57 -7.58
CA ARG A 113 5.28 8.88 -7.15
C ARG A 113 3.80 8.81 -6.83
N ILE A 114 3.43 9.38 -5.69
CA ILE A 114 2.06 9.45 -5.22
C ILE A 114 1.79 10.89 -4.78
N SER A 115 0.76 11.51 -5.35
CA SER A 115 0.37 12.90 -5.09
C SER A 115 -1.14 12.97 -4.85
N ALA A 116 -1.68 14.17 -4.66
CA ALA A 116 -3.12 14.40 -4.56
C ALA A 116 -3.90 13.97 -5.82
N SER A 117 -3.25 13.86 -6.98
CA SER A 117 -3.90 13.56 -8.27
C SER A 117 -3.33 12.35 -9.01
N GLU A 118 -2.19 11.81 -8.58
CA GLU A 118 -1.51 10.69 -9.23
C GLU A 118 -1.14 9.60 -8.21
N GLY A 119 -0.90 8.39 -8.70
CA GLY A 119 -0.33 7.30 -7.92
C GLY A 119 -1.32 6.33 -7.26
N LYS A 120 -2.63 6.61 -7.25
CA LYS A 120 -3.61 5.59 -6.87
C LYS A 120 -3.56 4.41 -7.85
N GLY A 121 -3.58 3.19 -7.34
CA GLY A 121 -3.46 1.94 -8.11
C GLY A 121 -2.03 1.62 -8.55
N ILE A 122 -1.05 2.47 -8.26
CA ILE A 122 0.33 2.21 -8.67
C ILE A 122 0.92 1.08 -7.83
N GLN A 123 1.62 0.16 -8.50
CA GLN A 123 2.38 -0.89 -7.84
C GLN A 123 3.86 -0.53 -7.76
N GLY A 124 4.50 -0.84 -6.64
CA GLY A 124 5.93 -0.62 -6.42
C GLY A 124 6.64 -1.84 -5.84
N PHE A 125 7.94 -1.89 -6.10
CA PHE A 125 8.83 -2.98 -5.70
C PHE A 125 9.32 -2.84 -4.25
N ILE A 126 9.40 -3.95 -3.52
CA ILE A 126 10.03 -4.02 -2.19
C ILE A 126 11.18 -5.03 -2.18
N GLU A 127 10.94 -6.28 -2.59
CA GLU A 127 11.95 -7.34 -2.54
C GLU A 127 11.68 -8.49 -3.52
N ASN A 128 12.75 -9.16 -3.96
CA ASN A 128 12.65 -10.44 -4.66
C ASN A 128 12.59 -11.58 -3.66
N LEU A 129 11.58 -12.41 -3.78
CA LEU A 129 11.38 -13.58 -2.95
C LEU A 129 11.93 -14.83 -3.64
N THR A 130 12.58 -15.65 -2.83
CA THR A 130 12.83 -17.08 -3.07
C THR A 130 11.76 -17.93 -2.39
N ASN A 131 11.82 -19.26 -2.58
CA ASN A 131 10.82 -20.19 -2.04
C ASN A 131 10.96 -20.45 -0.52
N THR A 132 11.86 -19.76 0.18
CA THR A 132 12.03 -19.82 1.63
C THR A 132 12.48 -18.46 2.16
N SER A 133 11.73 -17.41 1.84
CA SER A 133 12.16 -16.04 2.10
C SER A 133 11.84 -15.58 3.51
N THR A 134 12.89 -15.10 4.16
CA THR A 134 12.82 -14.10 5.22
C THR A 134 13.61 -12.90 4.72
N PHE A 135 13.04 -11.71 4.80
CA PHE A 135 13.67 -10.52 4.24
C PHE A 135 13.55 -9.31 5.16
N GLU A 136 14.47 -8.38 4.95
CA GLU A 136 14.46 -7.02 5.48
C GLU A 136 14.85 -6.10 4.32
N SER A 137 13.97 -5.14 4.01
CA SER A 137 14.12 -4.25 2.87
C SER A 137 13.83 -2.82 3.31
N HIS A 138 14.73 -1.91 2.93
CA HIS A 138 14.69 -0.50 3.30
C HIS A 138 14.47 0.35 2.04
N PRO A 139 13.21 0.58 1.63
CA PRO A 139 12.92 1.58 0.61
C PRO A 139 13.21 2.98 1.16
N ILE A 140 13.58 3.88 0.26
CA ILE A 140 13.75 5.29 0.57
C ILE A 140 12.40 5.97 0.39
N PHE A 141 11.89 6.55 1.46
CA PHE A 141 10.74 7.46 1.41
C PHE A 141 11.24 8.89 1.26
N LYS A 142 10.62 9.64 0.36
CA LYS A 142 10.95 11.04 0.10
C LYS A 142 9.68 11.85 -0.05
N ILE A 143 9.64 13.02 0.59
CA ILE A 143 8.56 14.00 0.41
C ILE A 143 9.13 15.31 -0.16
N GLN A 144 8.46 15.84 -1.17
CA GLN A 144 8.90 17.05 -1.88
C GLN A 144 7.70 17.79 -2.50
N LYS A 145 7.89 19.04 -2.93
CA LYS A 145 6.98 19.71 -3.88
C LYS A 145 7.54 19.60 -5.31
N PRO A 146 6.69 19.55 -6.36
CA PRO A 146 7.12 19.47 -7.77
C PRO A 146 8.00 20.62 -8.23
N ASP A 147 7.83 21.80 -7.64
CA ASP A 147 8.58 23.02 -7.94
C ASP A 147 9.92 23.12 -7.18
N GLY A 148 10.27 22.10 -6.37
CA GLY A 148 11.48 22.07 -5.57
C GLY A 148 11.41 22.86 -4.26
N GLN A 149 10.28 23.50 -3.95
CA GLN A 149 10.09 24.13 -2.64
C GLN A 149 10.04 23.08 -1.52
N ALA A 150 10.41 23.51 -0.32
CA ALA A 150 10.32 22.66 0.86
C ALA A 150 8.84 22.31 1.15
N PRO A 151 8.53 21.04 1.46
CA PRO A 151 7.21 20.64 1.95
C PRO A 151 6.77 21.45 3.18
N GLU A 152 5.47 21.50 3.41
CA GLU A 152 4.92 22.02 4.66
C GLU A 152 4.97 20.98 5.78
N ASP A 153 5.21 21.45 7.00
CA ASP A 153 5.01 20.63 8.20
C ASP A 153 3.56 20.14 8.24
N GLY A 154 3.37 18.90 8.66
CA GLY A 154 2.06 18.25 8.63
C GLY A 154 2.15 16.74 8.70
N ALA A 155 0.97 16.12 8.66
CA ALA A 155 0.83 14.70 8.41
C ALA A 155 0.31 14.48 6.99
N TYR A 156 0.96 13.57 6.27
CA TYR A 156 0.53 13.11 4.95
C TYR A 156 0.30 11.61 5.02
N MET A 157 -0.65 11.10 4.26
CA MET A 157 -1.03 9.69 4.35
C MET A 157 -1.27 9.09 2.98
N VAL A 158 -0.79 7.86 2.81
CA VAL A 158 -1.20 6.96 1.74
C VAL A 158 -1.62 5.63 2.36
N ILE A 159 -2.73 5.07 1.89
CA ILE A 159 -3.13 3.72 2.24
C ILE A 159 -2.55 2.77 1.18
N ILE A 160 -1.91 1.70 1.63
CA ILE A 160 -1.34 0.69 0.75
C ILE A 160 -1.81 -0.71 1.16
N THR A 161 -1.75 -1.64 0.22
CA THR A 161 -1.69 -3.09 0.51
C THR A 161 -0.35 -3.63 0.06
N VAL A 162 0.15 -4.65 0.75
CA VAL A 162 1.27 -5.45 0.25
C VAL A 162 0.74 -6.72 -0.41
N LEU A 163 1.47 -7.22 -1.40
CA LEU A 163 1.12 -8.41 -2.15
C LEU A 163 2.40 -9.02 -2.70
N GLY A 164 2.29 -10.23 -3.25
CA GLY A 164 3.37 -10.70 -4.11
C GLY A 164 2.87 -11.30 -5.41
N VAL A 165 3.65 -11.05 -6.45
CA VAL A 165 3.32 -11.31 -7.84
C VAL A 165 4.46 -12.07 -8.50
N ASP A 166 4.20 -12.69 -9.64
CA ASP A 166 5.27 -13.29 -10.44
C ASP A 166 6.13 -12.22 -11.14
N ALA A 167 7.11 -12.66 -11.94
CA ALA A 167 8.02 -11.76 -12.65
C ALA A 167 7.33 -10.88 -13.70
N THR A 168 6.09 -11.18 -14.10
CA THR A 168 5.31 -10.33 -15.02
C THR A 168 4.63 -9.17 -14.29
N GLY A 169 4.46 -9.27 -12.97
CA GLY A 169 3.69 -8.32 -12.17
C GLY A 169 2.18 -8.55 -12.20
N GLU A 170 1.69 -9.48 -13.03
CA GLU A 170 0.25 -9.70 -13.19
C GLU A 170 -0.28 -10.79 -12.25
N ASN A 171 0.38 -11.96 -12.23
CA ASN A 171 -0.15 -13.13 -11.53
C ASN A 171 0.14 -13.04 -10.04
N ILE A 172 -0.91 -13.13 -9.22
CA ILE A 172 -0.83 -13.06 -7.77
C ILE A 172 -0.34 -14.40 -7.22
N LEU A 173 0.76 -14.34 -6.47
CA LEU A 173 1.33 -15.47 -5.71
C LEU A 173 0.93 -15.38 -4.24
N TYR A 174 0.95 -14.17 -3.67
CA TYR A 174 0.47 -13.89 -2.31
C TYR A 174 -0.65 -12.87 -2.40
N GLN A 175 -1.82 -13.24 -1.89
CA GLN A 175 -3.00 -12.38 -1.93
C GLN A 175 -2.71 -11.02 -1.28
N PRO A 176 -3.29 -9.93 -1.81
CA PRO A 176 -3.15 -8.63 -1.19
C PRO A 176 -3.54 -8.66 0.29
N SER A 177 -2.74 -8.01 1.12
CA SER A 177 -3.00 -7.84 2.54
C SER A 177 -4.28 -7.04 2.79
N GLN A 178 -4.73 -7.02 4.04
CA GLN A 178 -5.59 -5.92 4.48
C GLN A 178 -4.84 -4.59 4.29
N PRO A 179 -5.56 -3.50 3.95
CA PRO A 179 -4.95 -2.20 3.78
C PRO A 179 -4.39 -1.66 5.10
N PHE A 180 -3.32 -0.88 5.02
CA PHE A 180 -2.73 -0.17 6.15
C PHE A 180 -2.18 1.19 5.71
N ALA A 181 -2.05 2.12 6.66
CA ALA A 181 -1.62 3.47 6.39
C ALA A 181 -0.09 3.62 6.55
N LEU A 182 0.53 4.29 5.59
CA LEU A 182 1.81 4.95 5.79
C LEU A 182 1.54 6.43 6.09
N VAL A 183 1.92 6.88 7.28
CA VAL A 183 1.73 8.25 7.74
C VAL A 183 3.07 8.94 7.80
N PHE A 184 3.26 9.94 6.96
CA PHE A 184 4.47 10.75 6.87
C PHE A 184 4.33 11.97 7.77
N HIS A 185 5.13 12.01 8.83
CA HIS A 185 5.15 13.10 9.79
C HIS A 185 6.30 14.06 9.49
N ILE A 186 5.97 15.29 9.06
CA ILE A 186 6.95 16.35 8.83
C ILE A 186 6.80 17.41 9.92
N ASN A 187 7.89 17.71 10.61
CA ASN A 187 7.96 18.77 11.62
C ASN A 187 9.27 19.56 11.52
N ALA A 188 9.75 19.81 10.31
CA ALA A 188 11.05 20.43 10.07
C ALA A 188 11.08 21.92 10.48
N LYS A 189 9.93 22.61 10.43
CA LYS A 189 9.78 24.02 10.86
C LYS A 189 9.24 24.13 12.30
N GLY A 190 8.91 23.02 12.95
CA GLY A 190 8.37 22.97 14.31
C GLY A 190 6.87 23.27 14.42
N ASN A 191 6.14 23.32 13.30
CA ASN A 191 4.74 23.73 13.25
C ASN A 191 3.74 22.57 13.38
N PHE A 192 4.21 21.32 13.45
CA PHE A 192 3.36 20.13 13.52
C PHE A 192 3.96 19.07 14.46
N ASN A 193 3.83 19.30 15.76
CA ASN A 193 4.43 18.45 16.80
C ASN A 193 3.69 17.10 16.97
N GLY A 194 4.15 16.27 17.92
CA GLY A 194 3.56 14.96 18.18
C GLY A 194 2.11 15.00 18.69
N LEU A 195 1.68 16.09 19.35
CA LEU A 195 0.29 16.24 19.78
C LEU A 195 -0.63 16.45 18.56
N ALA A 196 -0.24 17.34 17.65
CA ALA A 196 -0.97 17.57 16.40
C ALA A 196 -1.05 16.30 15.53
N LEU A 197 0.02 15.49 15.53
CA LEU A 197 0.00 14.17 14.88
C LEU A 197 -1.01 13.21 15.56
N SER A 198 -1.05 13.19 16.90
CA SER A 198 -2.01 12.34 17.63
C SER A 198 -3.45 12.72 17.27
N GLU A 199 -3.77 14.01 17.23
CA GLU A 199 -5.09 14.50 16.83
C GLU A 199 -5.46 14.07 15.40
N ALA A 200 -4.49 14.11 14.47
CA ALA A 200 -4.71 13.64 13.11
C ALA A 200 -5.00 12.12 13.04
N LEU A 201 -4.35 11.32 13.88
CA LEU A 201 -4.54 9.87 13.94
C LEU A 201 -5.86 9.45 14.62
N ASP A 202 -6.45 10.32 15.43
CA ASP A 202 -7.76 10.09 16.05
C ASP A 202 -8.93 10.23 15.05
N VAL A 203 -8.68 10.81 13.88
CA VAL A 203 -9.68 11.02 12.82
C VAL A 203 -9.38 10.12 11.63
N PRO A 204 -10.01 8.93 11.51
CA PRO A 204 -9.82 8.08 10.35
C PRO A 204 -10.40 8.72 9.08
N PRO A 205 -9.75 8.55 7.92
CA PRO A 205 -10.26 9.08 6.66
C PRO A 205 -11.50 8.29 6.22
N ALA A 206 -12.52 8.98 5.71
CA ALA A 206 -13.74 8.36 5.19
C ALA A 206 -13.48 7.79 3.78
N LEU A 207 -12.91 6.59 3.71
CA LEU A 207 -12.50 5.94 2.46
C LEU A 207 -13.27 4.65 2.19
N LYS A 208 -13.52 4.38 0.91
CA LYS A 208 -13.90 3.05 0.43
C LYS A 208 -12.67 2.39 -0.19
N LEU A 209 -12.08 1.46 0.55
CA LEU A 209 -10.88 0.73 0.14
C LEU A 209 -11.26 -0.59 -0.54
N ASN A 210 -10.36 -1.11 -1.37
CA ASN A 210 -10.56 -2.42 -1.98
C ASN A 210 -10.60 -3.52 -0.90
N ASN A 211 -11.53 -4.45 -1.06
CA ASN A 211 -11.59 -5.68 -0.28
C ASN A 211 -11.48 -6.85 -1.26
N TYR A 212 -10.25 -7.28 -1.50
CA TYR A 212 -9.93 -8.29 -2.53
C TYR A 212 -10.65 -9.62 -2.29
N ASN A 213 -10.84 -10.04 -1.03
CA ASN A 213 -11.61 -11.24 -0.69
C ASN A 213 -13.10 -11.09 -1.08
N ARG A 214 -13.69 -9.91 -0.85
CA ARG A 214 -15.09 -9.63 -1.24
C ARG A 214 -15.21 -9.54 -2.76
N MET A 215 -14.21 -8.98 -3.45
CA MET A 215 -14.14 -8.94 -4.91
C MET A 215 -14.04 -10.35 -5.51
N ASP A 216 -13.21 -11.22 -4.93
CA ASP A 216 -13.12 -12.62 -5.32
C ASP A 216 -14.43 -13.36 -5.11
N ALA A 217 -15.12 -13.13 -3.99
CA ALA A 217 -16.44 -13.70 -3.75
C ALA A 217 -17.47 -13.22 -4.79
N LEU A 218 -17.41 -11.94 -5.18
CA LEU A 218 -18.26 -11.40 -6.23
C LEU A 218 -17.97 -12.03 -7.60
N PHE A 219 -16.69 -12.24 -7.92
CA PHE A 219 -16.31 -12.89 -9.17
C PHE A 219 -16.74 -14.36 -9.20
N ASN A 220 -16.60 -15.09 -8.09
CA ASN A 220 -17.14 -16.45 -7.95
C ASN A 220 -18.67 -16.46 -8.17
N TRP A 221 -19.40 -15.53 -7.56
CA TRP A 221 -20.84 -15.40 -7.79
C TRP A 221 -21.18 -15.14 -9.26
N ALA A 222 -20.38 -14.32 -9.95
CA ALA A 222 -20.57 -14.03 -11.36
C ALA A 222 -20.34 -15.29 -12.23
N GLU A 223 -19.31 -16.08 -11.93
CA GLU A 223 -19.03 -17.38 -12.58
C GLU A 223 -20.20 -18.36 -12.42
N GLU A 224 -20.85 -18.39 -11.25
CA GLU A 224 -22.00 -19.26 -10.97
C GLU A 224 -23.29 -18.81 -11.69
N ASN A 225 -23.53 -17.51 -11.77
CA ASN A 225 -24.81 -16.96 -12.25
C ASN A 225 -24.81 -16.59 -13.74
N TYR A 226 -23.64 -16.33 -14.32
CA TYR A 226 -23.49 -15.86 -15.69
C TYR A 226 -22.48 -16.69 -16.47
N SER A 227 -22.58 -18.02 -16.37
CA SER A 227 -21.66 -18.99 -16.99
C SER A 227 -21.51 -18.87 -18.52
N ARG A 228 -22.46 -18.24 -19.22
CA ARG A 228 -22.31 -17.87 -20.64
C ARG A 228 -21.11 -16.93 -20.86
N TYR A 229 -20.94 -15.95 -19.97
CA TYR A 229 -19.90 -14.93 -20.05
C TYR A 229 -18.66 -15.31 -19.24
N PHE A 230 -18.86 -15.97 -18.09
CA PHE A 230 -17.82 -16.34 -17.12
C PHE A 230 -17.80 -17.87 -16.91
N PRO A 231 -17.30 -18.66 -17.88
CA PRO A 231 -17.64 -20.09 -18.01
C PRO A 231 -16.93 -21.06 -17.05
N HIS A 232 -15.96 -20.61 -16.25
CA HIS A 232 -15.21 -21.45 -15.32
C HIS A 232 -14.53 -20.60 -14.27
N ALA A 233 -14.18 -21.22 -13.14
CA ALA A 233 -13.38 -20.57 -12.11
C ALA A 233 -11.98 -20.22 -12.63
N VAL A 234 -11.56 -18.97 -12.37
CA VAL A 234 -10.22 -18.46 -12.67
C VAL A 234 -9.67 -17.73 -11.45
N LYS A 235 -8.35 -17.72 -11.27
CA LYS A 235 -7.73 -16.90 -10.22
C LYS A 235 -7.67 -15.43 -10.65
N SER A 236 -7.90 -14.53 -9.69
CA SER A 236 -7.71 -13.11 -9.92
C SER A 236 -6.24 -12.74 -10.13
N ARG A 237 -6.02 -11.71 -10.91
CA ARG A 237 -4.70 -11.14 -11.25
C ARG A 237 -4.83 -9.64 -11.46
N PHE A 238 -3.70 -8.94 -11.45
CA PHE A 238 -3.65 -7.53 -11.83
C PHE A 238 -3.38 -7.40 -13.32
N ILE A 239 -4.20 -6.64 -14.04
CA ILE A 239 -4.05 -6.38 -15.47
C ILE A 239 -4.26 -4.89 -15.69
N GLU A 240 -3.21 -4.16 -16.07
CA GLU A 240 -3.29 -2.71 -16.33
C GLU A 240 -4.00 -1.92 -15.20
N GLY A 241 -3.75 -2.29 -13.94
CA GLY A 241 -4.37 -1.68 -12.75
C GLY A 241 -5.71 -2.27 -12.32
N TYR A 242 -6.35 -3.10 -13.14
CA TYR A 242 -7.59 -3.80 -12.79
C TYR A 242 -7.29 -5.03 -11.95
N TYR A 243 -8.06 -5.26 -10.89
CA TYR A 243 -8.15 -6.57 -10.26
C TYR A 243 -9.17 -7.41 -11.02
N ALA A 244 -8.71 -8.41 -11.78
CA ALA A 244 -9.51 -9.03 -12.82
C ALA A 244 -9.29 -10.54 -12.98
N ARG A 245 -10.28 -11.20 -13.60
CA ARG A 245 -10.25 -12.57 -14.08
C ARG A 245 -10.56 -12.59 -15.57
N CYS A 246 -9.74 -13.31 -16.34
CA CYS A 246 -9.93 -13.49 -17.77
C CYS A 246 -10.14 -14.97 -18.09
N TYR A 247 -11.19 -15.25 -18.84
CA TYR A 247 -11.66 -16.58 -19.13
C TYR A 247 -11.23 -17.02 -20.54
N ASN A 248 -11.17 -18.32 -20.76
CA ASN A 248 -10.83 -18.94 -22.06
C ASN A 248 -11.73 -18.52 -23.24
N ASN A 249 -12.93 -17.99 -22.99
CA ASN A 249 -13.79 -17.44 -24.04
C ASN A 249 -13.39 -16.01 -24.47
N GLY A 250 -12.29 -15.48 -23.92
CA GLY A 250 -11.78 -14.14 -24.20
C GLY A 250 -12.46 -13.02 -23.42
N THR A 251 -13.44 -13.33 -22.56
CA THR A 251 -14.07 -12.33 -21.67
C THR A 251 -13.17 -12.11 -20.46
N CYS A 252 -13.07 -10.87 -19.98
CA CYS A 252 -12.51 -10.52 -18.69
C CYS A 252 -13.57 -9.80 -17.86
N LEU A 253 -13.62 -10.10 -16.56
CA LEU A 253 -14.36 -9.38 -15.53
C LEU A 253 -13.34 -8.76 -14.59
N GLY A 254 -13.45 -7.47 -14.31
CA GLY A 254 -12.52 -6.80 -13.42
C GLY A 254 -13.14 -5.65 -12.66
N SER A 255 -12.42 -5.18 -11.66
CA SER A 255 -12.77 -3.99 -10.90
C SER A 255 -11.61 -3.02 -10.86
N LEU A 256 -11.95 -1.74 -10.97
CA LEU A 256 -11.06 -0.61 -10.84
C LEU A 256 -11.84 0.56 -10.24
N ASP A 257 -11.25 1.30 -9.31
CA ASP A 257 -11.85 2.49 -8.70
C ASP A 257 -13.29 2.31 -8.18
N GLY A 258 -13.58 1.14 -7.59
CA GLY A 258 -14.88 0.83 -7.03
C GLY A 258 -15.99 0.62 -8.08
N LYS A 259 -15.62 0.31 -9.32
CA LYS A 259 -16.53 0.01 -10.42
C LYS A 259 -16.22 -1.35 -11.04
N ILE A 260 -17.25 -1.97 -11.64
CA ILE A 260 -17.14 -3.23 -12.36
C ILE A 260 -17.02 -2.99 -13.85
N TYR A 261 -16.11 -3.73 -14.48
CA TYR A 261 -15.82 -3.66 -15.90
C TYR A 261 -15.83 -5.05 -16.53
N THR A 262 -16.20 -5.11 -17.80
CA THR A 262 -15.95 -6.27 -18.65
C THR A 262 -15.22 -5.89 -19.93
N LEU A 263 -14.47 -6.83 -20.49
CA LEU A 263 -13.75 -6.66 -21.75
C LEU A 263 -13.74 -7.98 -22.52
N GLY A 264 -13.82 -7.92 -23.85
CA GLY A 264 -13.61 -9.06 -24.74
C GLY A 264 -14.80 -10.01 -24.87
N GLY A 265 -14.56 -11.15 -25.51
CA GLY A 265 -15.56 -12.19 -25.76
C GLY A 265 -16.82 -11.68 -26.47
N GLU A 266 -17.99 -12.21 -26.09
CA GLU A 266 -19.30 -11.78 -26.60
C GLU A 266 -19.69 -10.36 -26.13
N LEU A 267 -19.02 -9.83 -25.09
CA LEU A 267 -19.29 -8.50 -24.54
C LEU A 267 -18.56 -7.38 -25.31
N GLY A 268 -17.60 -7.73 -26.18
CA GLY A 268 -16.95 -6.79 -27.08
C GLY A 268 -15.90 -5.91 -26.39
N GLY A 269 -16.01 -4.59 -26.50
CA GLY A 269 -15.04 -3.64 -25.95
C GLY A 269 -15.12 -3.49 -24.42
N LEU A 270 -14.21 -2.69 -23.86
CA LEU A 270 -14.25 -2.33 -22.44
C LEU A 270 -15.58 -1.65 -22.12
N SER A 271 -16.30 -2.17 -21.13
CA SER A 271 -17.61 -1.68 -20.70
C SER A 271 -17.62 -1.44 -19.20
N ASP A 272 -18.03 -0.23 -18.77
CA ASP A 272 -18.29 0.15 -17.37
C ASP A 272 -19.72 -0.25 -16.99
N HIS A 273 -19.87 -1.09 -15.96
CA HIS A 273 -21.16 -1.57 -15.45
C HIS A 273 -21.63 -0.82 -14.20
N GLY A 274 -20.87 0.18 -13.74
CA GLY A 274 -21.19 0.99 -12.58
C GLY A 274 -20.55 0.51 -11.29
N ALA A 275 -21.03 1.05 -10.16
CA ALA A 275 -20.42 0.87 -8.85
C ALA A 275 -20.48 -0.59 -8.37
N ILE A 276 -19.35 -1.09 -7.86
CA ILE A 276 -19.20 -2.46 -7.34
C ILE A 276 -20.18 -2.78 -6.21
N GLU A 277 -20.57 -1.77 -5.40
CA GLU A 277 -21.55 -1.95 -4.33
C GLU A 277 -22.92 -2.45 -4.82
N THR A 278 -23.33 -2.07 -6.03
CA THR A 278 -24.58 -2.56 -6.63
C THR A 278 -24.51 -4.07 -6.86
N PHE A 279 -23.33 -4.56 -7.26
CA PHE A 279 -23.08 -5.96 -7.53
C PHE A 279 -22.91 -6.76 -6.24
N TYR A 280 -22.28 -6.19 -5.21
CA TYR A 280 -22.26 -6.82 -3.89
C TYR A 280 -23.66 -7.01 -3.32
N GLN A 281 -24.52 -5.99 -3.42
CA GLN A 281 -25.92 -6.11 -2.99
C GLN A 281 -26.66 -7.21 -3.77
N ALA A 282 -26.47 -7.27 -5.09
CA ALA A 282 -27.08 -8.31 -5.92
C ALA A 282 -26.57 -9.73 -5.60
N ALA A 283 -25.30 -9.84 -5.20
CA ALA A 283 -24.67 -11.10 -4.80
C ALA A 283 -24.93 -11.49 -3.33
N GLY A 284 -25.51 -10.60 -2.52
CA GLY A 284 -25.70 -10.81 -1.08
C GLY A 284 -24.40 -10.73 -0.27
N LEU A 285 -23.44 -9.91 -0.72
CA LEU A 285 -22.11 -9.71 -0.13
C LEU A 285 -21.97 -8.38 0.60
#